data_AF-A0ABD3KFK2-F1
#
_entry.id   AF-A0ABD3KFK2-F1
#
_cell.length_a   1.000
_cell.length_b   1.000
_cell.length_c   1.000
_cell.angle_alpha   90.00
_cell.angle_beta   90.00
_cell.angle_gamma   90.00
#
_symmetry.space_group_name_H-M   'P 1'
#
loop_
_entity.id
_entity.type
_entity.pdbx_description
1 polymer ?
#
loop_
_entity_poly.entity_id
_entity_poly.type
_entity_poly.pdbx_seq_one_letter_code
_entity_poly.pdbx_strand_id
1 'polypeptide(L)'
;MSISRSSSSMMEVRMVLKTLLNSCSKCMVTTGFLISGTAYRHGLKHASGNFVVIMDADLSHHPKYLPSFIKKQQETGASIVTGTRYVKGGGVHGWNLMRKLTSRGANVLAQTFLWPGVSDLTGSFRLYRKSVLEDLINSCVSKGYVFQMEMIVRASRKGYHIEEVPITFVDRVFGSSKLGGSEIVEYLKGLAYLLVTT
;
A
#
# COMPACT_ATOMS: atom_id res chain seq x y z
N MET A 1 9.54 0.68 28.22
CA MET A 1 8.16 0.22 28.48
C MET A 1 7.32 0.15 27.18
N SER A 2 7.88 -0.40 26.10
CA SER A 2 7.34 -0.25 24.72
C SER A 2 7.17 -1.58 23.95
N ILE A 3 7.26 -2.73 24.64
CA ILE A 3 7.26 -4.06 24.01
C ILE A 3 5.85 -4.72 24.06
N SER A 4 4.90 -4.20 24.85
CA SER A 4 3.60 -4.87 25.07
C SER A 4 2.49 -4.55 24.05
N ARG A 5 2.62 -3.48 23.25
CA ARG A 5 1.59 -3.11 22.24
C ARG A 5 1.82 -3.70 20.85
N SER A 6 3.06 -4.05 20.48
CA SER A 6 3.34 -4.69 19.17
C SER A 6 2.85 -6.14 19.11
N SER A 7 2.74 -6.82 20.25
CA SER A 7 2.17 -8.16 20.36
C SER A 7 0.64 -8.15 20.25
N SER A 8 -0.02 -7.14 20.83
CA SER A 8 -1.47 -6.96 20.76
C SER A 8 -1.95 -6.58 19.35
N SER A 9 -1.26 -5.68 18.65
CA SER A 9 -1.57 -5.33 17.26
C SER A 9 -1.34 -6.51 16.30
N MET A 10 -0.28 -7.30 16.50
CA MET A 10 -0.06 -8.52 15.73
C MET A 10 -1.10 -9.59 16.03
N MET A 11 -1.60 -9.70 17.27
CA MET A 11 -2.70 -10.60 17.60
C MET A 11 -4.00 -10.17 16.93
N GLU A 12 -4.31 -8.87 16.91
CA GLU A 12 -5.51 -8.33 16.27
C GLU A 12 -5.47 -8.52 14.75
N VAL A 13 -4.32 -8.26 14.13
CA VAL A 13 -4.08 -8.60 12.72
C VAL A 13 -4.25 -10.11 12.53
N ARG A 14 -3.57 -10.97 13.29
CA ARG A 14 -3.72 -12.44 13.17
C ARG A 14 -5.15 -12.92 13.40
N MET A 15 -5.91 -12.28 14.28
CA MET A 15 -7.30 -12.64 14.59
C MET A 15 -8.23 -12.24 13.44
N VAL A 16 -8.14 -11.00 12.95
CA VAL A 16 -8.84 -10.55 11.75
C VAL A 16 -8.47 -11.43 10.56
N LEU A 17 -7.19 -11.79 10.42
CA LEU A 17 -6.72 -12.70 9.38
C LEU A 17 -7.25 -14.11 9.52
N LYS A 18 -7.32 -14.68 10.73
CA LYS A 18 -7.93 -15.99 10.99
C LYS A 18 -9.43 -15.99 10.65
N THR A 19 -10.15 -14.95 11.03
CA THR A 19 -11.57 -14.79 10.69
C THR A 19 -11.76 -14.68 9.17
N LEU A 20 -10.91 -13.91 8.49
CA LEU A 20 -10.95 -13.74 7.04
C LEU A 20 -10.55 -15.00 6.27
N LEU A 21 -9.54 -15.73 6.75
CA LEU A 21 -9.10 -17.03 6.24
C LEU A 21 -10.22 -18.08 6.32
N ASN A 22 -11.04 -18.05 7.37
CA ASN A 22 -12.17 -18.96 7.53
C ASN A 22 -13.31 -18.66 6.54
N SER A 23 -13.51 -17.40 6.17
CA SER A 23 -14.50 -16.99 5.16
C SER A 23 -14.00 -17.07 3.70
N CYS A 24 -12.70 -17.27 3.48
CA CYS A 24 -12.13 -17.39 2.14
C CYS A 24 -10.95 -18.37 2.15
N SER A 25 -11.22 -19.64 1.83
CA SER A 25 -10.26 -20.75 1.85
C SER A 25 -9.05 -20.58 0.91
N LYS A 26 -9.02 -19.51 0.11
CA LYS A 26 -7.98 -19.19 -0.89
C LYS A 26 -7.18 -17.91 -0.60
N CYS A 27 -7.55 -17.11 0.40
CA CYS A 27 -6.91 -15.83 0.73
C CYS A 27 -6.05 -15.96 1.98
N MET A 28 -4.74 -16.19 1.83
CA MET A 28 -3.81 -15.98 2.94
C MET A 28 -3.30 -14.55 2.95
N VAL A 29 -3.03 -14.02 4.13
CA VAL A 29 -2.42 -12.70 4.27
C VAL A 29 -1.07 -12.87 4.95
N THR A 30 -0.03 -12.36 4.31
CA THR A 30 1.31 -12.20 4.90
C THR A 30 1.54 -10.73 5.20
N THR A 31 1.87 -10.39 6.44
CA THR A 31 2.23 -9.02 6.81
C THR A 31 3.71 -8.76 6.50
N GLY A 32 4.00 -7.88 5.55
CA GLY A 32 5.35 -7.40 5.26
C GLY A 32 5.73 -6.19 6.13
N PHE A 33 6.88 -6.26 6.80
CA PHE A 33 7.28 -5.30 7.84
C PHE A 33 7.96 -4.01 7.34
N LEU A 34 8.34 -3.91 6.06
CA LEU A 34 9.08 -2.76 5.53
C LEU A 34 8.66 -2.40 4.09
N ILE A 35 8.62 -1.10 3.80
CA ILE A 35 8.32 -0.46 2.50
C ILE A 35 9.49 -0.56 1.49
N SER A 36 10.19 -1.69 1.48
CA SER A 36 11.30 -1.98 0.56
C SER A 36 10.99 -3.23 -0.25
N GLY A 37 11.40 -3.25 -1.53
CA GLY A 37 11.29 -4.43 -2.39
C GLY A 37 11.89 -5.70 -1.78
N THR A 38 12.94 -5.57 -0.96
CA THR A 38 13.55 -6.70 -0.23
C THR A 38 12.60 -7.32 0.81
N ALA A 39 11.84 -6.51 1.53
CA ALA A 39 10.88 -6.98 2.51
C ALA A 39 9.62 -7.55 1.86
N TYR A 40 9.21 -6.97 0.73
CA TYR A 40 8.17 -7.54 -0.12
C TYR A 40 8.56 -8.94 -0.62
N ARG A 41 9.78 -9.12 -1.13
CA ARG A 41 10.33 -10.43 -1.53
C ARG A 41 10.34 -11.42 -0.36
N HIS A 42 10.78 -10.96 0.81
CA HIS A 42 10.82 -11.82 2.01
C HIS A 42 9.42 -12.26 2.45
N GLY A 43 8.46 -11.32 2.50
CA GLY A 43 7.07 -11.64 2.84
C GLY A 43 6.43 -12.60 1.82
N LEU A 44 6.69 -12.39 0.53
CA LEU A 44 6.20 -13.22 -0.57
C LEU A 44 6.69 -14.68 -0.45
N LYS A 45 7.97 -14.90 -0.10
CA LYS A 45 8.53 -16.25 0.11
C LYS A 45 7.81 -17.04 1.20
N HIS A 46 7.28 -16.37 2.21
CA HIS A 46 6.56 -17.00 3.33
C HIS A 46 5.03 -17.02 3.13
N ALA A 47 4.52 -16.40 2.07
CA ALA A 47 3.10 -16.42 1.76
C ALA A 47 2.71 -17.75 1.09
N SER A 48 1.79 -18.52 1.67
CA SER A 48 1.27 -19.73 1.04
C SER A 48 -0.10 -19.54 0.35
N GLY A 49 -0.75 -18.39 0.48
CA GLY A 49 -2.03 -18.09 -0.19
C GLY A 49 -1.91 -17.58 -1.62
N ASN A 50 -3.06 -17.50 -2.30
CA ASN A 50 -3.15 -16.95 -3.67
C ASN A 50 -3.13 -15.42 -3.73
N PHE A 51 -3.37 -14.77 -2.59
CA PHE A 51 -3.34 -13.34 -2.42
C PHE A 51 -2.32 -12.97 -1.35
N VAL A 52 -1.86 -11.72 -1.38
CA VAL A 52 -0.92 -11.15 -0.41
C VAL A 52 -1.39 -9.75 -0.07
N VAL A 53 -1.49 -9.42 1.22
CA VAL A 53 -1.82 -8.05 1.64
C VAL A 53 -0.61 -7.42 2.29
N ILE A 54 -0.15 -6.31 1.74
CA ILE A 54 0.89 -5.50 2.36
C ILE A 54 0.23 -4.37 3.15
N MET A 55 0.66 -4.16 4.40
CA MET A 55 0.21 -3.08 5.28
C MET A 55 1.31 -2.67 6.25
N ASP A 56 1.28 -1.42 6.71
CA ASP A 56 2.24 -0.95 7.72
C ASP A 56 1.92 -1.55 9.10
N ALA A 57 2.95 -1.95 9.85
CA ALA A 57 2.81 -2.60 11.17
C ALA A 57 2.51 -1.62 12.32
N ASP A 58 2.43 -0.32 12.03
CA ASP A 58 2.20 0.75 13.00
C ASP A 58 0.72 1.06 13.27
N LEU A 59 -0.19 0.24 12.71
CA LEU A 59 -1.65 0.40 12.75
C LEU A 59 -2.20 1.68 12.13
N SER A 60 -1.37 2.49 11.44
CA SER A 60 -1.89 3.61 10.64
C SER A 60 -2.82 3.09 9.52
N HIS A 61 -2.58 1.85 9.08
CA HIS A 61 -3.44 1.05 8.24
C HIS A 61 -4.21 0.03 9.08
N HIS A 62 -5.44 0.36 9.47
CA HIS A 62 -6.20 -0.50 10.36
C HIS A 62 -6.71 -1.76 9.63
N PRO A 63 -6.52 -2.97 10.20
CA PRO A 63 -7.00 -4.24 9.62
C PRO A 63 -8.51 -4.31 9.35
N LYS A 64 -9.32 -3.41 9.94
CA LYS A 64 -10.77 -3.35 9.76
C LYS A 64 -11.20 -3.16 8.30
N TYR A 65 -10.31 -2.64 7.44
CA TYR A 65 -10.59 -2.47 6.02
C TYR A 65 -10.34 -3.73 5.18
N LEU A 66 -9.64 -4.75 5.72
CA LEU A 66 -9.35 -5.99 5.00
C LEU A 66 -10.60 -6.69 4.44
N PRO A 67 -11.73 -6.80 5.17
CA PRO A 67 -12.97 -7.34 4.61
C PRO A 67 -13.43 -6.60 3.35
N SER A 68 -13.33 -5.27 3.31
CA SER A 68 -13.69 -4.46 2.15
C SER A 68 -12.77 -4.70 0.95
N PHE A 69 -11.47 -4.91 1.19
CA PHE A 69 -10.51 -5.24 0.14
C PHE A 69 -10.81 -6.60 -0.49
N ILE A 70 -11.09 -7.60 0.36
CA ILE A 70 -11.43 -8.95 -0.08
C ILE A 70 -12.76 -8.95 -0.84
N LYS A 71 -13.78 -8.28 -0.31
CA LYS A 71 -15.07 -8.13 -0.98
C LYS A 71 -14.90 -7.48 -2.36
N LYS A 72 -14.16 -6.37 -2.44
CA LYS A 72 -13.89 -5.68 -3.70
C LYS A 72 -13.17 -6.60 -4.70
N GLN A 73 -12.16 -7.33 -4.25
CA GLN A 73 -11.44 -8.31 -5.08
C GLN A 73 -12.38 -9.40 -5.61
N GLN A 74 -13.26 -9.93 -4.77
CA GLN A 74 -14.22 -10.98 -5.15
C GLN A 74 -15.25 -10.46 -6.16
N GLU A 75 -15.73 -9.23 -6.00
CA GLU A 75 -16.71 -8.59 -6.90
C GLU A 75 -16.14 -8.29 -8.29
N THR A 76 -14.90 -7.81 -8.37
CA THR A 76 -14.34 -7.27 -9.61
C THR A 76 -13.29 -8.18 -10.26
N GLY A 77 -12.85 -9.22 -9.54
CA GLY A 77 -11.75 -10.06 -9.95
C GLY A 77 -10.39 -9.35 -10.00
N ALA A 78 -10.28 -8.14 -9.42
CA ALA A 78 -9.09 -7.29 -9.52
C ALA A 78 -7.78 -8.02 -9.17
N SER A 79 -6.72 -7.62 -9.87
CA SER A 79 -5.36 -8.10 -9.62
C SER A 79 -4.74 -7.40 -8.41
N ILE A 80 -5.14 -6.15 -8.17
CA ILE A 80 -4.70 -5.31 -7.07
C ILE A 80 -5.91 -4.57 -6.51
N VAL A 81 -6.05 -4.56 -5.19
CA VAL A 81 -6.97 -3.66 -4.48
C VAL A 81 -6.15 -2.76 -3.58
N THR A 82 -6.21 -1.45 -3.81
CA THR A 82 -5.44 -0.46 -3.04
C THR A 82 -6.34 0.35 -2.12
N GLY A 83 -5.85 0.61 -0.92
CA GLY A 83 -6.44 1.61 -0.03
C GLY A 83 -6.16 3.00 -0.56
N THR A 84 -7.18 3.85 -0.56
CA THR A 84 -7.04 5.26 -0.95
C THR A 84 -7.59 6.19 0.12
N ARG A 85 -6.85 7.28 0.35
CA ARG A 85 -7.26 8.37 1.25
C ARG A 85 -8.04 9.46 0.52
N TYR A 86 -8.10 9.43 -0.81
CA TYR A 86 -8.51 10.58 -1.63
C TYR A 86 -9.85 10.42 -2.33
N VAL A 87 -10.40 9.21 -2.44
CA VAL A 87 -11.78 9.00 -2.93
C VAL A 87 -12.81 9.25 -1.84
N LYS A 88 -14.08 9.40 -2.22
CA LYS A 88 -15.20 9.62 -1.29
C LYS A 88 -15.25 8.53 -0.21
N GLY A 89 -15.26 8.93 1.06
CA GLY A 89 -15.23 8.03 2.22
C GLY A 89 -13.82 7.70 2.72
N GLY A 90 -12.76 8.07 1.98
CA GLY A 90 -11.38 8.04 2.43
C GLY A 90 -11.01 9.31 3.21
N GLY A 91 -9.89 9.27 3.93
CA GLY A 91 -9.39 10.47 4.59
C GLY A 91 -8.13 10.28 5.42
N VAL A 92 -7.66 11.40 5.97
CA VAL A 92 -6.49 11.46 6.86
C VAL A 92 -6.85 12.20 8.15
N HIS A 93 -6.55 11.57 9.29
CA HIS A 93 -6.74 12.14 10.62
C HIS A 93 -5.38 12.36 11.29
N GLY A 94 -5.21 13.49 11.99
CA GLY A 94 -3.98 13.83 12.72
C GLY A 94 -2.89 14.54 11.91
N TRP A 95 -3.02 14.64 10.58
CA TRP A 95 -2.03 15.35 9.76
C TRP A 95 -2.18 16.88 9.87
N ASN A 96 -1.05 17.59 9.98
CA ASN A 96 -1.03 19.03 9.80
C ASN A 96 -1.34 19.42 8.33
N LEU A 97 -1.74 20.67 8.11
CA LEU A 97 -2.15 21.14 6.78
C LEU A 97 -1.02 21.00 5.75
N MET A 98 0.22 21.32 6.13
CA MET A 98 1.39 21.20 5.25
C MET A 98 1.58 19.77 4.74
N ARG A 99 1.52 18.76 5.62
CA ARG A 99 1.64 17.35 5.24
C ARG A 99 0.50 16.90 4.33
N LYS A 100 -0.73 17.36 4.59
CA LYS A 100 -1.88 17.10 3.70
C LYS A 100 -1.64 17.67 2.32
N LEU A 101 -1.17 18.91 2.21
CA LEU A 101 -0.87 19.57 0.95
C LEU A 101 0.29 18.90 0.21
N THR A 102 1.39 18.59 0.89
CA THR A 102 2.54 17.91 0.27
C THR A 102 2.15 16.54 -0.29
N SER A 103 1.40 15.73 0.48
CA SER A 103 0.98 14.41 0.01
C SER A 103 -0.02 14.49 -1.14
N ARG A 104 -0.98 15.42 -1.07
CA ARG A 104 -1.94 15.62 -2.16
C ARG A 104 -1.25 16.16 -3.42
N GLY A 105 -0.33 17.10 -3.28
CA GLY A 105 0.47 17.63 -4.39
C GLY A 105 1.30 16.55 -5.07
N ALA A 106 2.00 15.71 -4.29
CA ALA A 106 2.75 14.57 -4.83
C ALA A 106 1.85 13.61 -5.63
N ASN A 107 0.68 13.25 -5.10
CA ASN A 107 -0.28 12.39 -5.82
C ASN A 107 -0.82 13.06 -7.09
N VAL A 108 -1.16 14.34 -7.05
CA VAL A 108 -1.64 15.07 -8.24
C VAL A 108 -0.57 15.10 -9.32
N LEU A 109 0.69 15.40 -8.97
CA LEU A 109 1.79 15.37 -9.93
C LEU A 109 1.92 14.00 -10.57
N ALA A 110 1.98 12.94 -9.77
CA ALA A 110 2.15 11.59 -10.30
C ALA A 110 0.95 11.11 -11.12
N GLN A 111 -0.29 11.49 -10.74
CA GLN A 111 -1.48 11.20 -11.52
C GLN A 111 -1.44 11.90 -12.89
N THR A 112 -1.13 13.20 -12.91
CA THR A 112 -1.10 13.99 -14.14
C THR A 112 -0.02 13.51 -15.10
N PHE A 113 1.19 13.22 -14.60
CA PHE A 113 2.32 12.87 -15.47
C PHE A 113 2.36 11.39 -15.85
N LEU A 114 1.98 10.48 -14.94
CA LEU A 114 2.12 9.04 -15.18
C LEU A 114 0.81 8.35 -15.58
N TRP A 115 -0.33 9.02 -15.35
CA TRP A 115 -1.70 8.56 -15.67
C TRP A 115 -1.96 7.09 -15.31
N PRO A 116 -1.78 6.67 -14.04
CA PRO A 116 -1.96 5.26 -13.67
C PRO A 116 -3.44 4.83 -13.54
N GLY A 117 -4.39 5.77 -13.56
CA GLY A 117 -5.81 5.49 -13.31
C GLY A 117 -6.16 5.19 -11.85
N VAL A 118 -5.32 5.61 -10.90
CA VAL A 118 -5.45 5.34 -9.45
C VAL A 118 -5.27 6.64 -8.66
N SER A 119 -6.08 6.87 -7.63
CA SER A 119 -6.10 8.13 -6.87
C SER A 119 -5.02 8.23 -5.78
N ASP A 120 -4.50 7.12 -5.28
CA ASP A 120 -3.46 7.12 -4.24
C ASP A 120 -2.25 6.25 -4.63
N LEU A 121 -1.19 6.90 -5.11
CA LEU A 121 0.06 6.22 -5.50
C LEU A 121 1.03 6.10 -4.33
N THR A 122 0.76 6.79 -3.23
CA THR A 122 1.67 6.93 -2.09
C THR A 122 1.31 6.04 -0.91
N GLY A 123 0.11 5.44 -0.92
CA GLY A 123 -0.33 4.45 0.08
C GLY A 123 0.28 3.07 -0.15
N SER A 124 0.68 2.39 0.93
CA SER A 124 1.28 1.04 0.91
C SER A 124 0.27 -0.07 1.19
N PHE A 125 -0.95 0.26 1.66
CA PHE A 125 -1.94 -0.73 2.04
C PHE A 125 -2.67 -1.30 0.83
N ARG A 126 -2.26 -2.50 0.42
CA ARG A 126 -2.67 -3.10 -0.86
C ARG A 126 -2.80 -4.61 -0.74
N LEU A 127 -3.87 -5.13 -1.32
CA LEU A 127 -4.05 -6.56 -1.60
C LEU A 127 -3.61 -6.82 -3.04
N TYR A 128 -2.80 -7.85 -3.24
CA TYR A 128 -2.32 -8.30 -4.54
C TYR A 128 -2.68 -9.76 -4.76
N ARG A 129 -2.92 -10.16 -6.01
CA ARG A 129 -2.69 -11.54 -6.44
C ARG A 129 -1.21 -11.88 -6.28
N LYS A 130 -0.89 -13.07 -5.78
CA LYS A 130 0.49 -13.48 -5.48
C LYS A 130 1.41 -13.37 -6.71
N SER A 131 0.96 -13.88 -7.86
CA SER A 131 1.72 -13.82 -9.12
C SER A 131 1.97 -12.38 -9.60
N VAL A 132 0.99 -11.50 -9.42
CA VAL A 132 1.09 -10.08 -9.79
C VAL A 132 2.09 -9.36 -8.89
N LEU A 133 2.06 -9.63 -7.59
CA LEU A 133 3.04 -9.07 -6.66
C LEU A 133 4.47 -9.49 -7.02
N GLU A 134 4.66 -10.77 -7.36
CA GLU A 134 5.95 -11.32 -7.77
C GLU A 134 6.49 -10.65 -9.04
N ASP A 135 5.68 -10.56 -10.09
CA ASP A 135 6.05 -9.89 -11.33
C ASP A 135 6.43 -8.42 -11.11
N LEU A 136 5.61 -7.68 -10.35
CA LEU A 136 5.87 -6.27 -10.08
C LEU A 136 7.16 -6.05 -9.29
N ILE A 137 7.38 -6.83 -8.24
CA ILE A 137 8.62 -6.80 -7.45
C ILE A 137 9.86 -7.05 -8.32
N ASN A 138 9.76 -7.95 -9.30
CA ASN A 138 10.85 -8.25 -10.23
C ASN A 138 11.09 -7.14 -11.24
N SER A 139 10.05 -6.38 -11.60
CA SER A 139 10.16 -5.26 -12.53
C SER A 139 10.61 -3.94 -11.88
N CYS A 140 10.48 -3.80 -10.56
CA CYS A 140 10.81 -2.55 -9.85
C CYS A 140 12.29 -2.45 -9.52
N VAL A 141 12.85 -1.24 -9.69
CA VAL A 141 14.25 -0.92 -9.33
C VAL A 141 14.36 0.04 -8.16
N SER A 142 13.30 0.79 -7.87
CA SER A 142 13.31 1.86 -6.87
C SER A 142 13.22 1.34 -5.44
N LYS A 143 13.54 2.21 -4.48
CA LYS A 143 13.46 1.96 -3.04
C LYS A 143 12.60 3.03 -2.36
N GLY A 144 12.20 2.78 -1.12
CA GLY A 144 11.49 3.77 -0.29
C GLY A 144 10.14 4.19 -0.87
N TYR A 145 9.81 5.48 -0.77
CA TYR A 145 8.53 6.01 -1.25
C TYR A 145 8.33 5.86 -2.77
N VAL A 146 9.41 5.97 -3.54
CA VAL A 146 9.36 5.81 -5.00
C VAL A 146 8.92 4.40 -5.39
N PHE A 147 9.34 3.38 -4.63
CA PHE A 147 8.92 2.00 -4.86
C PHE A 147 7.40 1.82 -4.81
N GLN A 148 6.70 2.51 -3.89
CA GLN A 148 5.23 2.40 -3.80
C GLN A 148 4.53 2.98 -5.02
N MET A 149 5.04 4.10 -5.55
CA MET A 149 4.56 4.71 -6.78
C MET A 149 4.87 3.82 -7.99
N GLU A 150 6.11 3.36 -8.12
CA GLU A 150 6.57 2.51 -9.22
C GLU A 150 5.73 1.23 -9.33
N MET A 151 5.40 0.57 -8.21
CA MET A 151 4.56 -0.62 -8.20
C MET A 151 3.19 -0.40 -8.88
N ILE A 152 2.50 0.72 -8.61
CA ILE A 152 1.19 1.01 -9.21
C ILE A 152 1.32 1.45 -10.65
N VAL A 153 2.32 2.29 -10.96
CA VAL A 153 2.56 2.77 -12.32
C VAL A 153 2.88 1.59 -13.23
N ARG A 154 3.80 0.71 -12.84
CA ARG A 154 4.11 -0.51 -13.60
C ARG A 154 2.92 -1.45 -13.70
N ALA A 155 2.12 -1.57 -12.64
CA ALA A 155 0.92 -2.40 -12.69
C ALA A 155 -0.10 -1.90 -13.72
N SER A 156 -0.36 -0.59 -13.73
CA SER A 156 -1.22 0.06 -14.71
C SER A 156 -0.68 -0.14 -16.13
N ARG A 157 0.63 0.07 -16.34
CA ARG A 157 1.29 -0.10 -17.65
C ARG A 157 1.30 -1.53 -18.16
N LYS A 158 1.36 -2.52 -17.26
CA LYS A 158 1.21 -3.94 -17.57
C LYS A 158 -0.24 -4.36 -17.79
N GLY A 159 -1.21 -3.44 -17.69
CA GLY A 159 -2.63 -3.71 -17.91
C GLY A 159 -3.29 -4.49 -16.77
N TYR A 160 -2.70 -4.51 -15.57
CA TYR A 160 -3.35 -5.16 -14.44
C TYR A 160 -4.57 -4.37 -13.99
N HIS A 161 -5.64 -5.09 -13.66
CA HIS A 161 -6.86 -4.49 -13.11
C HIS A 161 -6.65 -4.04 -11.66
N ILE A 162 -6.76 -2.74 -11.41
CA ILE A 162 -6.56 -2.10 -10.10
C ILE A 162 -7.88 -1.50 -9.63
N GLU A 163 -8.26 -1.81 -8.40
CA GLU A 163 -9.46 -1.28 -7.74
C GLU A 163 -9.11 -0.52 -6.46
N GLU A 164 -9.97 0.42 -6.08
CA GLU A 164 -9.75 1.30 -4.94
C GLU A 164 -10.78 1.06 -3.83
N VAL A 165 -10.30 1.02 -2.58
CA VAL A 165 -11.15 0.99 -1.38
C VAL A 165 -10.85 2.22 -0.52
N PRO A 166 -11.86 3.04 -0.18
CA PRO A 166 -11.65 4.17 0.72
C PRO A 166 -11.18 3.71 2.09
N ILE A 167 -10.10 4.31 2.59
CA ILE A 167 -9.58 4.09 3.94
C ILE A 167 -9.37 5.42 4.65
N THR A 168 -9.55 5.40 5.97
CA THR A 168 -9.08 6.48 6.84
C THR A 168 -7.72 6.10 7.42
N PHE A 169 -6.72 6.92 7.10
CA PHE A 169 -5.38 6.84 7.67
C PHE A 169 -5.33 7.70 8.93
N VAL A 170 -4.89 7.11 10.04
CA VAL A 170 -4.76 7.82 11.33
C VAL A 170 -3.27 7.97 11.61
N ASP A 171 -2.83 9.20 11.86
CA ASP A 171 -1.43 9.46 12.19
C ASP A 171 -1.03 8.80 13.51
N ARG A 172 0.26 8.47 13.63
CA ARG A 172 0.81 7.97 14.89
C ARG A 172 0.71 9.07 15.95
N VAL A 173 0.38 8.70 17.17
CA VAL A 173 0.42 9.63 18.33
C VAL A 173 1.86 10.10 18.63
N PHE A 174 2.88 9.35 18.18
CA PHE A 174 4.29 9.72 18.33
C PHE A 174 5.12 9.43 17.06
N GLY A 175 5.88 10.44 16.62
CA GLY A 175 6.88 10.35 15.56
C GLY A 175 6.96 11.63 14.71
N SER A 176 8.12 12.27 14.68
CA SER A 176 8.40 13.36 13.74
C SER A 176 8.37 12.83 12.30
N SER A 177 7.70 13.56 11.40
CA SER A 177 7.59 13.18 9.98
C SER A 177 8.98 13.04 9.35
N LYS A 178 9.31 11.84 8.86
CA LYS A 178 10.49 11.56 8.03
C LYS A 178 10.30 12.03 6.57
N LEU A 179 9.59 13.13 6.34
CA LEU A 179 9.46 13.74 5.02
C LEU A 179 10.32 15.00 5.03
N GLY A 180 11.61 14.83 4.81
CA GLY A 180 12.54 15.93 4.55
C GLY A 180 12.53 16.32 3.08
N GLY A 181 13.30 17.37 2.75
CA GLY A 181 13.48 17.81 1.36
C GLY A 181 14.14 16.73 0.48
N SER A 182 14.98 15.89 1.06
CA SER A 182 15.62 14.75 0.39
C SER A 182 14.61 13.76 -0.20
N GLU A 183 13.57 13.41 0.55
CA GLU A 183 12.54 12.47 0.13
C GLU A 183 11.68 13.05 -1.00
N ILE A 184 11.45 14.37 -0.99
CA ILE A 184 10.77 15.06 -2.09
C ILE A 184 11.59 15.00 -3.36
N VAL A 185 12.91 15.27 -3.28
CA VAL A 185 13.81 15.20 -4.43
C VAL A 185 13.89 13.78 -4.99
N GLU A 186 14.00 12.76 -4.13
CA GLU A 186 13.95 11.37 -4.55
C GLU A 186 12.62 11.01 -5.23
N TYR A 187 11.50 11.48 -4.68
CA TYR A 187 10.19 11.28 -5.28
C TYR A 187 10.09 11.87 -6.69
N LEU A 188 10.56 13.11 -6.88
CA LEU A 188 10.56 13.78 -8.18
C LEU A 188 11.49 13.10 -9.19
N LYS A 189 12.69 12.66 -8.76
CA LYS A 189 13.59 11.87 -9.61
C LYS A 189 12.96 10.55 -10.02
N GLY A 190 12.27 9.89 -9.09
CA GLY A 190 11.51 8.68 -9.35
C GLY A 190 10.39 8.89 -10.36
N LEU A 191 9.64 9.99 -10.22
CA LEU A 191 8.59 10.37 -11.17
C LEU A 191 9.17 10.59 -12.57
N ALA A 192 10.25 11.36 -12.70
CA ALA A 192 10.91 11.60 -13.98
C ALA A 192 11.47 10.31 -14.60
N TYR A 193 12.07 9.44 -13.79
CA TYR A 193 12.52 8.13 -14.24
C TYR A 193 11.38 7.29 -14.81
N LEU A 194 10.25 7.21 -14.11
CA LEU A 194 9.09 6.46 -14.59
C LEU A 194 8.52 7.06 -15.87
N LEU A 195 8.44 8.39 -15.96
CA LEU A 195 7.98 9.07 -17.16
C LEU A 195 8.78 8.69 -18.43
N VAL A 196 10.08 8.46 -18.28
CA VAL A 196 10.98 8.11 -19.41
C VAL A 196 11.02 6.60 -19.68
N THR A 197 10.69 5.77 -18.69
CA THR A 197 10.85 4.32 -18.77
C THR A 197 9.54 3.53 -18.84
N THR A 198 8.39 4.21 -18.82
CA THR A 198 7.05 3.63 -18.97
C THR A 198 6.21 4.34 -20.02
#